data_AF-A0A4R9QQK2-F1
#
_entry.id   AF-A0A4R9QQK2-F1
#
_cell.length_a   1.000
_cell.length_b   1.000
_cell.length_c   1.000
_cell.angle_alpha   90.00
_cell.angle_beta   90.00
_cell.angle_gamma   90.00
#
_symmetry.space_group_name_H-M   'P 1'
#
loop_
_entity.id
_entity.type
_entity.pdbx_description
1 polymer ?
#
loop_
_entity_poly.entity_id
_entity_poly.type
_entity_poly.pdbx_seq_one_letter_code
_entity_poly.pdbx_strand_id
1 'polypeptide(L)' 'MMTEFAKYRRKQIAELRPWQPSDDMSRVSISAPDKEAGSPKAGDMIARNPKNHDDQWLVAAAYFADNFEPV' A
#
# COMPACT_ATOMS: atom_id res chain seq x y z
N MET A 1 -22.94 16.43 3.31
CA MET A 1 -23.19 15.41 4.37
C MET A 1 -21.93 14.57 4.47
N MET A 2 -21.32 14.46 5.65
CA MET A 2 -20.21 13.52 5.86
C MET A 2 -20.83 12.16 6.18
N THR A 3 -20.54 11.16 5.37
CA THR A 3 -20.94 9.78 5.65
C THR A 3 -20.03 9.20 6.72
N GLU A 4 -20.60 8.51 7.71
CA GLU A 4 -19.83 7.85 8.76
C GLU A 4 -19.00 6.68 8.21
N PHE A 5 -17.87 6.39 8.87
CA PHE A 5 -17.06 5.22 8.53
C PHE A 5 -17.75 3.93 8.97
N ALA A 6 -17.94 2.99 8.06
CA ALA A 6 -18.40 1.63 8.36
C ALA A 6 -17.23 0.63 8.28
N LYS A 7 -17.30 -0.44 9.10
CA LYS A 7 -16.27 -1.48 9.15
C LYS A 7 -16.52 -2.55 8.08
N TYR A 8 -15.50 -2.84 7.28
CA TYR A 8 -15.53 -3.87 6.24
C TYR A 8 -14.29 -4.76 6.33
N ARG A 9 -14.44 -6.03 5.95
CA ARG A 9 -13.31 -6.94 5.70
C ARG A 9 -13.06 -7.06 4.20
N ARG A 10 -11.80 -7.23 3.80
CA ARG A 10 -11.48 -7.50 2.38
C ARG A 10 -11.93 -8.92 2.02
N LYS A 11 -12.53 -9.08 0.84
CA LYS A 11 -12.94 -10.40 0.32
C LYS A 11 -11.79 -11.18 -0.32
N GLN A 12 -10.76 -10.48 -0.78
CA GLN A 12 -9.63 -11.03 -1.53
C GLN A 12 -8.34 -10.99 -0.70
N ILE A 13 -7.37 -11.80 -1.11
CA ILE A 13 -6.00 -11.77 -0.59
C ILE A 13 -5.29 -10.50 -1.10
N ALA A 14 -4.36 -9.98 -0.31
CA ALA A 14 -3.57 -8.82 -0.68
C ALA A 14 -2.39 -9.26 -1.52
N GLU A 15 -2.09 -8.54 -2.59
CA GLU A 15 -0.81 -8.71 -3.28
C GLU A 15 0.10 -7.53 -2.93
N LEU A 16 1.18 -7.82 -2.19
CA LEU A 16 2.20 -6.86 -1.82
C LEU A 16 3.58 -7.46 -2.05
N ARG A 17 4.55 -6.60 -2.35
CA ARG A 17 5.98 -6.93 -2.32
C ARG A 17 6.78 -5.81 -1.67
N PRO A 18 7.98 -6.08 -1.14
CA PRO A 18 8.86 -5.02 -0.68
C PRO A 18 9.15 -4.01 -1.79
N TRP A 19 9.15 -2.73 -1.41
CA TRP A 19 9.68 -1.67 -2.25
C TRP A 19 11.20 -1.83 -2.42
N GLN A 20 11.69 -1.48 -3.60
CA GLN A 20 13.11 -1.46 -3.93
C GLN A 20 13.50 -0.10 -4.51
N PRO A 21 14.73 0.39 -4.27
CA PRO A 21 15.21 1.66 -4.85
C PRO A 21 15.16 1.72 -6.38
N SER A 22 15.15 0.57 -7.07
CA SER A 22 15.02 0.47 -8.52
C SER A 22 13.58 0.45 -9.03
N ASP A 23 12.58 0.51 -8.16
CA ASP A 23 11.18 0.52 -8.56
C ASP A 23 10.82 1.81 -9.31
N ASP A 24 10.09 1.64 -10.42
CA ASP A 24 9.45 2.77 -11.09
C ASP A 24 8.23 3.23 -10.29
N MET A 25 8.38 4.38 -9.64
CA MET A 25 7.35 4.97 -8.79
C MET A 25 6.34 5.83 -9.57
N SER A 26 6.49 6.00 -10.89
CA SER A 26 5.62 6.87 -11.69
C SER A 26 4.15 6.45 -11.71
N ARG A 27 3.87 5.16 -11.45
CA ARG A 27 2.53 4.57 -11.44
C ARG A 27 2.05 4.15 -10.04
N VAL A 28 2.83 4.44 -9.00
CA VAL A 28 2.50 4.09 -7.62
C VAL A 28 1.89 5.29 -6.93
N SER A 29 0.67 5.12 -6.43
CA SER A 29 0.02 6.12 -5.60
C SER A 29 0.69 6.19 -4.22
N ILE A 30 1.08 7.39 -3.80
CA ILE A 30 1.66 7.66 -2.48
C ILE A 30 0.89 8.81 -1.85
N SER A 31 0.40 8.61 -0.64
CA SER A 31 -0.34 9.64 0.10
C SER A 31 0.59 10.80 0.51
N ALA A 32 0.03 11.99 0.76
CA ALA A 32 0.83 13.11 1.24
C ALA A 32 1.52 12.83 2.59
N PRO A 33 0.84 12.25 3.60
CA PRO A 33 1.48 11.85 4.85
C PRO A 33 2.65 10.87 4.67
N ASP A 34 2.52 9.90 3.77
CA ASP A 34 3.62 8.95 3.50
C ASP A 34 4.83 9.68 2.88
N LYS A 35 4.59 10.60 1.95
CA LYS A 35 5.67 11.44 1.38
C LYS A 35 6.34 12.30 2.44
N GLU A 36 5.57 12.94 3.32
CA GLU A 36 6.08 13.74 4.45
C GLU A 36 6.90 12.88 5.43
N ALA A 37 6.52 11.61 5.61
CA ALA A 37 7.25 10.63 6.41
C ALA A 37 8.48 10.04 5.69
N GLY A 38 8.80 10.50 4.48
CA GLY A 38 9.97 10.09 3.69
C GLY A 38 9.79 8.80 2.90
N SER A 39 8.55 8.36 2.64
CA SER A 39 8.29 7.23 1.74
C SER A 39 8.40 7.65 0.25
N PRO A 40 8.83 6.73 -0.63
CA PRO A 40 9.16 5.35 -0.34
C PRO A 40 10.52 5.20 0.38
N LYS A 41 10.59 4.27 1.33
CA LYS A 41 11.80 3.94 2.08
C LYS A 41 11.89 2.44 2.38
N ALA A 42 13.07 2.00 2.83
CA ALA A 42 13.30 0.59 3.16
C ALA A 42 12.26 0.08 4.17
N GLY A 43 11.68 -1.09 3.87
CA GLY A 43 10.60 -1.70 4.65
C GLY A 43 9.19 -1.38 4.16
N ASP A 44 9.00 -0.32 3.36
CA ASP A 44 7.72 -0.07 2.71
C ASP A 44 7.40 -1.17 1.69
N MET A 45 6.12 -1.32 1.40
CA MET A 45 5.60 -2.30 0.47
C MET A 45 4.90 -1.60 -0.70
N ILE A 46 4.93 -2.24 -1.86
CA ILE A 46 4.09 -1.89 -3.01
C ILE A 46 2.95 -2.89 -3.07
N ALA A 47 1.74 -2.40 -2.90
CA ALA A 47 0.51 -3.14 -3.08
C ALA A 47 -0.06 -2.89 -4.48
N ARG A 48 -0.83 -3.85 -5.00
CA ARG A 48 -1.53 -3.69 -6.28
C ARG A 48 -2.93 -4.29 -6.25
N ASN A 49 -3.77 -3.82 -7.15
CA ASN A 49 -5.08 -4.40 -7.38
C ASN A 49 -4.96 -5.71 -8.18
N PRO A 50 -5.39 -6.88 -7.66
CA PRO A 50 -5.26 -8.17 -8.36
C PRO A 50 -6.01 -8.27 -9.70
N LYS A 51 -6.95 -7.35 -9.96
CA LYS A 51 -7.69 -7.29 -11.22
C LYS A 51 -7.13 -6.26 -12.20
N ASN A 52 -6.31 -5.33 -11.73
CA ASN A 52 -5.68 -4.29 -12.53
C ASN A 52 -4.28 -4.01 -11.97
N HIS A 53 -3.26 -4.68 -12.49
CA HIS A 53 -1.89 -4.54 -11.98
C HIS A 53 -1.24 -3.17 -12.25
N ASP A 54 -1.89 -2.31 -13.03
CA ASP A 54 -1.44 -0.93 -13.22
C ASP A 54 -1.88 -0.01 -12.07
N ASP A 55 -2.86 -0.45 -11.26
CA ASP A 55 -3.29 0.24 -10.04
C ASP A 55 -2.45 -0.24 -8.86
N GLN A 56 -1.49 0.59 -8.47
CA GLN A 56 -0.50 0.31 -7.42
C GLN A 56 -0.49 1.43 -6.39
N TRP A 57 -0.25 1.06 -5.12
CA TRP A 57 -0.12 2.02 -4.03
C TRP A 57 0.95 1.59 -3.03
N LEU A 58 1.57 2.59 -2.41
CA LEU A 58 2.51 2.37 -1.33
C LEU A 58 1.76 1.99 -0.04
N VAL A 59 2.31 1.05 0.69
CA VAL A 59 1.89 0.68 2.05
C VAL A 59 3.10 0.86 2.96
N ALA A 60 2.98 1.77 3.93
CA ALA A 60 4.06 2.03 4.88
C ALA A 60 4.43 0.77 5.68
N ALA A 61 5.71 0.62 5.98
CA ALA A 61 6.26 -0.55 6.68
C ALA A 61 5.49 -0.94 7.96
N ALA A 62 5.16 0.05 8.80
CA ALA A 62 4.44 -0.17 10.06
C ALA A 62 3.02 -0.69 9.82
N TYR A 63 2.29 -0.08 8.88
CA TYR A 63 0.95 -0.53 8.52
C TYR A 63 0.97 -1.95 7.95
N PHE A 64 2.00 -2.29 7.16
CA PHE A 64 2.18 -3.65 6.68
C PHE A 64 2.36 -4.64 7.83
N ALA A 65 3.30 -4.38 8.74
CA ALA A 65 3.59 -5.25 9.87
C ALA A 65 2.38 -5.48 10.80
N ASP A 66 1.56 -4.44 11.00
CA ASP A 66 0.40 -4.51 11.90
C ASP A 66 -0.82 -5.23 11.28
N ASN A 67 -0.89 -5.36 9.95
CA ASN A 67 -2.13 -5.75 9.26
C ASN A 67 -2.01 -6.93 8.28
N PHE A 68 -0.81 -7.42 8.00
CA PHE A 68 -0.59 -8.46 6.98
C PHE A 68 0.30 -9.59 7.48
N GLU A 69 -0.03 -10.80 7.05
CA GLU A 69 0.76 -12.02 7.28
C GLU A 69 0.87 -12.78 5.94
N PRO A 70 1.94 -13.58 5.75
CA PRO A 70 2.01 -14.54 4.65
C PRO A 70 0.83 -15.52 4.71
N VAL A 71 0.35 -15.94 3.54
CA VAL A 71 -0.67 -17.00 3.39
C VAL A 71 -0.03 -18.37 3.54
#